data_AF-A0A4V5TV47-F1
#
_entry.id   AF-A0A4V5TV47-F1
#
_cell.length_a   1.000
_cell.length_b   1.000
_cell.length_c   1.000
_cell.angle_alpha   90.00
_cell.angle_beta   90.00
_cell.angle_gamma   90.00
#
_symmetry.space_group_name_H-M   'P 1'
#
loop_
_entity.id
_entity.type
_entity.pdbx_description
1 polymer ?
#
loop_
_entity_poly.entity_id
_entity_poly.type
_entity_poly.pdbx_seq_one_letter_code
_entity_poly.pdbx_strand_id
1 'polypeptide(L)'
;LKTTNMEENQGIEPTKWISMDLMASEGSAGEDPNAEKIRYYEGDKDLLAAANAVKDKYTKGKVVEGTIGSADLWNNEVDRIKWFHTKYGTSVEEMEGAAVAQIAKAYDVPFLGIRVLSNNKTNGGKYNPNTAAANQEYVYEVVKKYIDSIPNK
;
A
#
# COMPACT_ATOMS: atom_id res chain seq x y z
N LEU A 1 12.67 1.05 -4.47
CA LEU A 1 12.88 1.60 -5.84
C LEU A 1 14.36 1.46 -6.18
N LYS A 2 14.69 1.30 -7.46
CA LYS A 2 16.07 1.32 -7.97
C LYS A 2 16.30 2.65 -8.70
N THR A 3 17.46 3.27 -8.45
CA THR A 3 17.88 4.51 -9.12
C THR A 3 18.53 4.19 -10.47
N THR A 4 18.58 5.18 -11.37
CA THR A 4 19.38 5.09 -12.59
C THR A 4 20.88 5.24 -12.29
N ASN A 5 21.73 4.75 -13.19
CA ASN A 5 23.17 5.00 -13.11
C ASN A 5 23.46 6.46 -13.49
N MET A 6 24.10 7.20 -12.59
CA MET A 6 24.52 8.58 -12.78
C MET A 6 25.93 8.76 -12.20
N GLU A 7 26.77 9.51 -12.89
CA GLU A 7 28.14 9.81 -12.45
C GLU A 7 28.19 10.99 -11.47
N GLU A 8 29.36 11.23 -10.87
CA GLU A 8 29.58 12.38 -10.00
C GLU A 8 29.15 13.69 -10.68
N ASN A 9 28.54 14.60 -9.91
CA ASN A 9 28.04 15.91 -10.35
C ASN A 9 26.85 15.88 -11.35
N GLN A 10 26.22 14.73 -11.60
CA GLN A 10 25.01 14.66 -12.43
C GLN A 10 23.70 14.86 -11.65
N GLY A 11 23.75 14.81 -10.31
CA GLY A 11 22.57 15.00 -9.45
C GLY A 11 21.69 13.76 -9.32
N ILE A 12 20.40 13.95 -9.03
CA ILE A 12 19.39 12.88 -8.93
C ILE A 12 18.17 13.21 -9.80
N GLU A 13 17.58 12.16 -10.39
CA GLU A 13 16.32 12.27 -11.14
C GLU A 13 15.27 11.27 -10.62
N PRO A 14 14.55 11.59 -9.52
CA PRO A 14 13.59 10.67 -8.89
C PRO A 14 12.50 10.15 -9.83
N THR A 15 12.12 10.95 -10.83
CA THR A 15 11.11 10.60 -11.85
C THR A 15 11.54 9.44 -12.76
N LYS A 16 12.85 9.18 -12.89
CA LYS A 16 13.40 8.04 -13.64
C LYS A 16 13.59 6.79 -12.78
N TRP A 17 13.40 6.86 -11.46
CA TRP A 17 13.53 5.69 -10.59
C TRP A 17 12.43 4.67 -10.91
N ILE A 18 12.82 3.40 -10.82
CA ILE A 18 11.98 2.25 -11.21
C ILE A 18 11.68 1.35 -10.01
N SER A 19 10.60 0.59 -10.12
CA SER A 19 10.27 -0.43 -9.12
C SER A 19 11.23 -1.60 -9.19
N MET A 20 11.42 -2.28 -8.06
CA MET A 20 12.28 -3.44 -7.95
C MET A 20 11.50 -4.55 -7.27
N ASP A 21 11.38 -5.68 -7.94
CA ASP A 21 10.75 -6.90 -7.47
C ASP A 21 11.80 -7.75 -6.75
N LEU A 22 11.76 -7.70 -5.42
CA LEU A 22 12.67 -8.44 -4.55
C LEU A 22 12.55 -9.97 -4.68
N MET A 23 11.49 -10.46 -5.31
CA MET A 23 11.22 -11.89 -5.49
C MET A 23 11.55 -12.39 -6.90
N ALA A 24 12.03 -11.53 -7.81
CA ALA A 24 12.24 -11.89 -9.21
C ALA A 24 13.60 -12.53 -9.51
N SER A 25 14.59 -12.43 -8.62
CA SER A 25 15.96 -12.91 -8.85
C SER A 25 16.36 -13.96 -7.83
N GLU A 26 17.11 -14.98 -8.27
CA GLU A 26 17.78 -15.93 -7.36
C GLU A 26 18.98 -15.29 -6.64
N GLY A 27 19.47 -14.14 -7.13
CA GLY A 27 20.55 -13.33 -6.55
C GLY A 27 20.12 -11.91 -6.19
N SER A 28 20.99 -10.92 -6.40
CA SER A 28 20.67 -9.52 -6.14
C SER A 28 19.65 -8.99 -7.13
N ALA A 29 18.47 -8.59 -6.64
CA ALA A 29 17.45 -7.93 -7.46
C ALA A 29 17.94 -6.60 -8.08
N GLY A 30 19.02 -6.03 -7.54
CA GLY A 30 19.66 -4.84 -8.10
C GLY A 30 20.39 -5.07 -9.43
N GLU A 31 20.73 -6.32 -9.76
CA GLU A 31 21.56 -6.68 -10.93
C GLU A 31 20.77 -7.39 -12.03
N ASP A 32 19.55 -7.85 -11.76
CA ASP A 32 18.69 -8.53 -12.72
C ASP A 32 17.72 -7.55 -13.40
N PRO A 33 17.83 -7.29 -14.72
CA PRO A 33 16.86 -6.46 -15.44
C PRO A 33 15.42 -6.97 -15.36
N ASN A 34 15.21 -8.28 -15.15
CA ASN A 34 13.86 -8.84 -14.99
C ASN A 34 13.23 -8.53 -13.63
N ALA A 35 14.02 -8.03 -12.67
CA ALA A 35 13.55 -7.54 -11.38
C ALA A 35 13.09 -6.09 -11.43
N GLU A 36 13.29 -5.35 -12.51
CA GLU A 36 12.91 -3.93 -12.64
C GLU A 36 11.41 -3.72 -12.95
N LYS A 37 10.54 -4.40 -12.22
CA LYS A 37 9.09 -4.37 -12.41
C LYS A 37 8.34 -4.04 -11.12
N ILE A 38 7.16 -3.45 -11.28
CA ILE A 38 6.22 -3.27 -10.18
C ILE A 38 5.60 -4.62 -9.82
N ARG A 39 5.45 -4.88 -8.53
CA ARG A 39 4.71 -6.05 -8.02
C ARG A 39 3.44 -5.59 -7.32
N TYR A 40 2.35 -6.27 -7.65
CA TYR A 40 1.05 -6.08 -7.01
C TYR A 40 0.71 -7.31 -6.17
N TYR A 41 0.16 -7.06 -4.99
CA TYR A 41 -0.39 -8.09 -4.12
C TYR A 41 -1.87 -7.83 -3.96
N GLU A 42 -2.70 -8.71 -4.52
CA GLU A 42 -4.14 -8.63 -4.38
C GLU A 42 -4.54 -8.90 -2.92
N GLY A 43 -5.45 -8.08 -2.40
CA GLY A 43 -6.07 -8.37 -1.10
C GLY A 43 -6.88 -9.66 -1.16
N ASP A 44 -6.88 -10.41 -0.06
CA ASP A 44 -7.69 -11.61 0.06
C ASP A 44 -9.18 -11.30 -0.15
N LYS A 45 -9.85 -12.13 -0.96
CA LYS A 45 -11.22 -11.87 -1.41
C LYS A 45 -12.24 -11.96 -0.29
N ASP A 46 -12.04 -12.86 0.67
CA ASP A 46 -12.99 -13.08 1.75
C ASP A 46 -12.82 -12.00 2.83
N LEU A 47 -11.57 -11.61 3.13
CA LEU A 47 -11.29 -10.43 3.96
C LEU A 47 -11.85 -9.15 3.34
N LEU A 48 -11.69 -8.95 2.03
CA LEU A 48 -12.22 -7.79 1.32
C LEU A 48 -13.76 -7.78 1.33
N ALA A 49 -14.40 -8.94 1.14
CA ALA A 49 -15.84 -9.09 1.25
C ALA A 49 -16.34 -8.75 2.66
N ALA A 50 -15.63 -9.20 3.71
CA ALA A 50 -15.94 -8.86 5.08
C ALA A 50 -15.83 -7.34 5.34
N ALA A 51 -14.78 -6.69 4.84
CA ALA A 51 -14.60 -5.24 4.96
C ALA A 51 -15.75 -4.46 4.31
N ASN A 52 -16.11 -4.85 3.08
CA ASN A 52 -17.22 -4.26 2.34
C ASN A 52 -18.57 -4.45 3.04
N ALA A 53 -18.81 -5.62 3.64
CA ALA A 53 -20.06 -5.91 4.34
C ALA A 53 -20.30 -5.05 5.59
N VAL A 54 -19.23 -4.49 6.18
CA VAL A 54 -19.32 -3.61 7.35
C VAL A 54 -18.93 -2.15 7.08
N LYS A 55 -18.76 -1.76 5.81
CA LYS A 55 -18.34 -0.39 5.44
C LYS A 55 -19.18 0.72 6.09
N ASP A 56 -20.49 0.49 6.25
CA ASP A 56 -21.42 1.46 6.83
C ASP A 56 -21.24 1.62 8.36
N LYS A 57 -20.45 0.76 9.01
CA LYS A 57 -20.05 0.93 10.42
C LYS A 57 -19.03 2.05 10.60
N TYR A 58 -18.29 2.41 9.56
CA TYR A 58 -17.37 3.53 9.60
C TYR A 58 -18.10 4.84 9.29
N THR A 59 -18.25 5.70 10.31
CA THR A 59 -19.02 6.95 10.20
C THR A 59 -18.15 8.22 10.14
N LYS A 60 -16.83 8.07 10.22
CA LYS A 60 -15.86 9.18 10.28
C LYS A 60 -15.29 9.56 8.90
N GLY A 61 -15.90 9.07 7.82
CA GLY A 61 -15.48 9.33 6.44
C GLY A 61 -16.10 8.35 5.45
N LYS A 62 -15.41 8.10 4.34
CA LYS A 62 -15.81 7.12 3.32
C LYS A 62 -14.85 5.93 3.35
N VAL A 63 -15.39 4.74 3.20
CA VAL A 63 -14.62 3.53 2.90
C VAL A 63 -14.64 3.34 1.39
N VAL A 64 -13.46 3.18 0.79
CA VAL A 64 -13.29 2.97 -0.65
C VAL A 64 -12.25 1.87 -0.87
N GLU A 65 -12.37 1.17 -1.99
CA GLU A 65 -11.36 0.24 -2.48
C GLU A 65 -10.37 0.98 -3.39
N GLY A 66 -9.11 0.59 -3.32
CA GLY A 66 -8.07 1.21 -4.13
C GLY A 66 -6.68 0.66 -3.85
N THR A 67 -5.72 1.05 -4.68
CA THR A 67 -4.33 0.58 -4.57
C THR A 67 -3.60 1.33 -3.46
N ILE A 68 -3.02 0.60 -2.52
CA ILE A 68 -2.13 1.15 -1.49
C ILE A 68 -0.70 1.16 -2.05
N GLY A 69 -0.13 2.36 -2.24
CA GLY A 69 1.27 2.52 -2.63
C GLY A 69 2.20 2.36 -1.42
N SER A 70 3.11 1.40 -1.47
CA SER A 70 4.01 1.11 -0.36
C SER A 70 5.46 1.39 -0.75
N ALA A 71 6.15 2.22 0.03
CA ALA A 71 7.58 2.49 -0.12
C ALA A 71 8.15 3.12 1.16
N ASP A 72 9.46 3.01 1.37
CA ASP A 72 10.19 3.77 2.40
C ASP A 72 10.35 5.25 2.02
N LEU A 73 9.25 5.91 1.72
CA LEU A 73 9.18 7.30 1.28
C LEU A 73 7.97 7.98 1.92
N TRP A 74 8.18 9.22 2.35
CA TRP A 74 7.10 10.16 2.62
C TRP A 74 7.18 11.28 1.58
N ASN A 75 6.30 11.28 0.59
CA ASN A 75 6.36 12.27 -0.48
C ASN A 75 5.74 13.60 -0.02
N ASN A 76 6.53 14.67 -0.06
CA ASN A 76 6.04 16.05 0.13
C ASN A 76 6.03 16.88 -1.16
N GLU A 77 6.47 16.27 -2.27
CA GLU A 77 6.45 16.84 -3.62
C GLU A 77 5.15 16.46 -4.32
N VAL A 78 4.25 17.43 -4.56
CA VAL A 78 2.91 17.17 -5.11
C VAL A 78 2.97 16.50 -6.49
N ASP A 79 3.93 16.87 -7.33
CA ASP A 79 4.11 16.26 -8.65
C ASP A 79 4.56 14.80 -8.53
N ARG A 80 5.35 14.46 -7.51
CA ARG A 80 5.74 13.07 -7.22
C ARG A 80 4.54 12.24 -6.78
N ILE A 81 3.71 12.78 -5.88
CA ILE A 81 2.45 12.13 -5.46
C ILE A 81 1.55 11.87 -6.69
N LYS A 82 1.37 12.88 -7.54
CA LYS A 82 0.58 12.76 -8.77
C LYS A 82 1.16 11.71 -9.73
N TRP A 83 2.48 11.66 -9.85
CA TRP A 83 3.17 10.66 -10.69
C TRP A 83 2.92 9.23 -10.19
N PHE A 84 3.04 8.95 -8.89
CA PHE A 84 2.71 7.63 -8.32
C PHE A 84 1.24 7.26 -8.58
N HIS A 85 0.32 8.20 -8.35
CA HIS A 85 -1.11 8.01 -8.64
C HIS A 85 -1.36 7.66 -10.10
N THR A 86 -0.74 8.40 -11.04
CA THR A 86 -0.97 8.21 -12.48
C THR A 86 -0.31 6.93 -12.99
N LYS A 87 0.90 6.62 -12.52
CA LYS A 87 1.70 5.50 -13.02
C LYS A 87 1.27 4.16 -12.43
N TYR A 88 0.90 4.13 -11.15
CA TYR A 88 0.63 2.90 -10.41
C TYR A 88 -0.80 2.79 -9.88
N GLY A 89 -1.64 3.82 -10.09
CA GLY A 89 -3.04 3.81 -9.64
C GLY A 89 -3.22 3.95 -8.14
N THR A 90 -2.24 4.48 -7.41
CA THR A 90 -2.27 4.58 -5.95
C THR A 90 -3.37 5.51 -5.45
N SER A 91 -4.17 5.06 -4.50
CA SER A 91 -5.16 5.87 -3.78
C SER A 91 -4.60 6.51 -2.51
N VAL A 92 -3.54 5.91 -1.96
CA VAL A 92 -2.83 6.33 -0.75
C VAL A 92 -1.36 5.89 -0.84
N GLU A 93 -0.48 6.54 -0.08
CA GLU A 93 0.90 6.09 0.16
C GLU A 93 1.13 5.77 1.65
N GLU A 94 1.98 4.78 1.91
CA GLU A 94 2.40 4.31 3.24
C GLU A 94 3.69 3.49 3.11
N MET A 95 4.19 2.89 4.21
CA MET A 95 5.57 2.39 4.26
C MET A 95 5.72 0.89 4.59
N GLU A 96 4.64 0.14 4.82
CA GLU A 96 4.76 -1.26 5.30
C GLU A 96 3.96 -2.29 4.49
N GLY A 97 2.85 -1.88 3.86
CA GLY A 97 1.80 -2.77 3.34
C GLY A 97 2.30 -3.80 2.33
N ALA A 98 3.14 -3.40 1.38
CA ALA A 98 3.68 -4.34 0.39
C ALA A 98 4.69 -5.32 0.99
N ALA A 99 5.48 -4.89 1.99
CA ALA A 99 6.42 -5.77 2.67
C ALA A 99 5.68 -6.84 3.49
N VAL A 100 4.60 -6.47 4.18
CA VAL A 100 3.75 -7.43 4.90
C VAL A 100 3.04 -8.38 3.91
N ALA A 101 2.48 -7.84 2.83
CA ALA A 101 1.81 -8.64 1.80
C ALA A 101 2.76 -9.63 1.11
N GLN A 102 4.01 -9.23 0.88
CA GLN A 102 5.07 -10.09 0.34
C GLN A 102 5.28 -11.33 1.21
N ILE A 103 5.46 -11.14 2.52
CA ILE A 103 5.68 -12.24 3.45
C ILE A 103 4.41 -13.09 3.59
N ALA A 104 3.24 -12.47 3.75
CA ALA A 104 1.98 -13.21 3.82
C ALA A 104 1.78 -14.11 2.59
N LYS A 105 2.07 -13.58 1.39
CA LYS A 105 2.01 -14.35 0.15
C LYS A 105 3.03 -15.49 0.09
N ALA A 106 4.24 -15.29 0.60
CA ALA A 106 5.27 -16.32 0.63
C ALA A 106 4.93 -17.52 1.54
N TYR A 107 4.03 -17.32 2.51
CA TYR A 107 3.58 -18.34 3.46
C TYR A 107 2.11 -18.76 3.25
N ASP A 108 1.50 -18.39 2.12
CA ASP A 108 0.09 -18.67 1.80
C ASP A 108 -0.90 -18.23 2.91
N VAL A 109 -0.61 -17.09 3.55
CA VAL A 109 -1.47 -16.48 4.57
C VAL A 109 -2.38 -15.42 3.93
N PRO A 110 -3.72 -15.50 4.10
CA PRO A 110 -4.65 -14.46 3.67
C PRO A 110 -4.29 -13.08 4.27
N PHE A 111 -4.29 -12.04 3.44
CA PHE A 111 -3.91 -10.70 3.87
C PHE A 111 -4.77 -9.62 3.19
N LEU A 112 -5.13 -8.59 3.95
CA LEU A 112 -5.79 -7.39 3.45
C LEU A 112 -5.20 -6.15 4.13
N GLY A 113 -4.72 -5.18 3.35
CA GLY A 113 -4.33 -3.88 3.85
C GLY A 113 -5.53 -2.96 4.03
N ILE A 114 -5.70 -2.39 5.23
CA ILE A 114 -6.72 -1.37 5.52
C ILE A 114 -6.01 -0.13 6.07
N ARG A 115 -6.07 0.97 5.32
CA ARG A 115 -5.39 2.24 5.65
C ARG A 115 -6.40 3.38 5.75
N VAL A 116 -6.14 4.29 6.68
CA VAL A 116 -6.86 5.56 6.81
C VAL A 116 -5.94 6.71 6.39
N LEU A 117 -6.50 7.70 5.69
CA LEU A 117 -5.77 8.94 5.40
C LEU A 117 -5.65 9.77 6.68
N SER A 118 -4.45 9.78 7.27
CA SER A 118 -4.16 10.62 8.44
C SER A 118 -3.80 12.05 8.06
N ASN A 119 -3.32 12.27 6.84
CA ASN A 119 -3.05 13.55 6.20
C ASN A 119 -3.33 13.48 4.70
N ASN A 120 -3.33 14.61 4.00
CA ASN A 120 -3.33 14.65 2.55
C ASN A 120 -2.75 15.97 2.01
N LYS A 121 -1.56 15.91 1.40
CA LYS A 121 -0.89 17.08 0.84
C LYS A 121 -1.63 17.72 -0.34
N THR A 122 -2.33 16.94 -1.16
CA THR A 122 -2.95 17.40 -2.42
C THR A 122 -4.22 18.23 -2.22
N ASN A 123 -4.82 18.14 -1.03
CA ASN A 123 -5.99 18.93 -0.64
C ASN A 123 -5.76 19.79 0.62
N GLY A 124 -4.52 19.89 1.10
CA GLY A 124 -4.17 20.66 2.30
C GLY A 124 -4.58 20.02 3.63
N GLY A 125 -5.04 18.76 3.62
CA GLY A 125 -5.37 17.99 4.82
C GLY A 125 -4.16 17.80 5.73
N LYS A 126 -4.22 18.36 6.93
CA LYS A 126 -3.17 18.22 7.95
C LYS A 126 -3.24 16.86 8.64
N TYR A 127 -2.10 16.45 9.20
CA TYR A 127 -2.03 15.25 10.01
C TYR A 127 -2.99 15.31 11.20
N ASN A 128 -3.77 14.24 11.38
CA ASN A 128 -4.65 14.05 12.52
C ASN A 128 -4.43 12.65 13.14
N PRO A 129 -3.84 12.56 14.35
CA PRO A 129 -3.56 11.27 14.98
C PRO A 129 -4.82 10.49 15.37
N ASN A 130 -5.96 11.16 15.58
CA ASN A 130 -7.21 10.50 15.97
C ASN A 130 -7.79 9.60 14.87
N THR A 131 -7.29 9.74 13.63
CA THR A 131 -7.67 8.85 12.51
C THR A 131 -7.22 7.41 12.76
N ALA A 132 -6.10 7.20 13.48
CA ALA A 132 -5.59 5.86 13.77
C ALA A 132 -6.58 5.05 14.64
N ALA A 133 -7.12 5.65 15.69
CA ALA A 133 -8.13 5.00 16.54
C ALA A 133 -9.40 4.66 15.73
N ALA A 134 -9.84 5.57 14.86
CA ALA A 134 -10.97 5.31 13.97
C ALA A 134 -10.73 4.15 13.00
N ASN A 135 -9.49 3.97 12.51
CA ASN A 135 -9.12 2.81 11.69
C ASN A 135 -9.15 1.52 12.49
N GLN A 136 -8.63 1.52 13.72
CA GLN A 136 -8.64 0.35 14.60
C GLN A 136 -10.06 -0.12 14.93
N GLU A 137 -10.96 0.83 15.24
CA GLU A 137 -12.39 0.57 15.45
C GLU A 137 -13.04 -0.11 14.22
N TYR A 138 -12.74 0.38 13.01
CA TYR A 138 -13.26 -0.21 11.78
C TYR A 138 -12.68 -1.61 11.51
N VAL A 139 -11.35 -1.77 11.61
CA VAL A 139 -10.66 -3.06 11.45
C VAL A 139 -11.23 -4.10 12.42
N TYR A 140 -11.56 -3.71 13.65
CA TYR A 140 -12.20 -4.61 14.62
C TYR A 140 -13.55 -5.13 14.13
N GLU A 141 -14.39 -4.28 13.53
CA GLU A 141 -15.66 -4.70 12.93
C GLU A 141 -15.45 -5.62 11.71
N VAL A 142 -14.41 -5.38 10.90
CA VAL A 142 -14.02 -6.27 9.78
C VAL A 142 -13.62 -7.65 10.30
N VAL A 143 -12.78 -7.71 11.33
CA VAL A 143 -12.32 -8.97 11.93
C VAL A 143 -13.49 -9.78 12.49
N LYS A 144 -14.41 -9.13 13.23
CA LYS A 144 -15.63 -9.79 13.72
C LYS A 144 -16.44 -10.37 12.57
N LYS A 145 -16.69 -9.57 11.51
CA LYS A 145 -17.45 -10.01 10.35
C LYS A 145 -16.79 -11.17 9.62
N TYR A 146 -15.47 -11.15 9.50
CA TYR A 146 -14.70 -12.22 8.86
C TYR A 146 -14.82 -13.51 9.68
N ILE A 147 -14.59 -13.45 11.00
CA ILE A 147 -14.71 -14.63 11.89
C ILE A 147 -16.12 -15.24 11.79
N ASP A 148 -17.18 -14.40 11.83
CA ASP A 148 -18.57 -14.84 11.70
C ASP A 148 -18.88 -15.50 10.34
N SER A 149 -18.08 -15.21 9.30
CA SER A 149 -18.25 -15.79 7.96
C SER A 149 -17.52 -17.12 7.75
N ILE A 150 -16.58 -17.46 8.63
CA ILE A 150 -15.85 -18.73 8.56
C ILE A 150 -16.80 -19.84 9.00
N PRO A 151 -17.00 -20.90 8.20
CA PRO A 151 -17.80 -22.04 8.63
C PRO A 151 -17.22 -22.63 9.92
N ASN A 152 -18.07 -22.88 10.92
CA ASN A 152 -17.67 -23.66 12.09
C ASN A 152 -17.17 -25.03 11.60
N LYS A 153 -15.92 -25.35 11.92
CA LYS A 153 -15.35 -26.69 11.71
C LYS A 153 -15.90 -27.68 12.73
#